data_AF-A0AAE0NBT1-F1
#
_entry.id   AF-A0AAE0NBT1-F1
#
_cell.length_a   1.000
_cell.length_b   1.000
_cell.length_c   1.000
_cell.angle_alpha   90.00
_cell.angle_beta   90.00
_cell.angle_gamma   90.00
#
_symmetry.space_group_name_H-M   'P 1'
#
loop_
_entity.id
_entity.type
_entity.pdbx_description
1 polymer ?
#
loop_
_entity_poly.entity_id
_entity_poly.type
_entity_poly.pdbx_seq_one_letter_code
_entity_poly.pdbx_strand_id
1 'polypeptide(L)'
;MPLPDFTNTATFPSFISIPELIASPPLVEDGKDAAAEEDDWFLLGQVRDFMTITMPTIILLDRDNSPFALIFEGYGAEGLPFSKFGLKKGTTAVIPRARRTPQQGKRGFVSVEKGKLADIKVIPGELKRVLGVTEVLKLRKSGEGGSWEMGCETCGEKKGGMKKCTGCEEVKYCSKECQAKGWNDAGHKVDCKIIKAIREIWGK
;
A
#
# COMPACT_ATOMS: atom_id res chain seq x y z
N MET A 1 -0.04 -16.52 7.45
CA MET A 1 -0.19 -15.59 6.31
C MET A 1 1.02 -14.68 6.29
N PRO A 2 1.85 -14.72 5.23
CA PRO A 2 3.02 -13.87 5.14
C PRO A 2 2.58 -12.42 4.95
N LEU A 3 3.20 -11.51 5.70
CA LEU A 3 3.05 -10.08 5.45
C LEU A 3 3.85 -9.72 4.18
N PRO A 4 3.37 -8.79 3.35
CA PRO A 4 4.11 -8.37 2.18
C PRO A 4 5.49 -7.88 2.57
N ASP A 5 6.49 -8.21 1.76
CA ASP A 5 7.83 -7.65 1.92
C ASP A 5 7.98 -6.34 1.18
N PHE A 6 7.58 -5.24 1.83
CA PHE A 6 7.74 -3.92 1.25
C PHE A 6 9.20 -3.51 1.00
N THR A 7 10.19 -4.24 1.54
CA THR A 7 11.59 -3.99 1.20
C THR A 7 11.94 -4.50 -0.20
N ASN A 8 11.26 -5.53 -0.70
CA ASN A 8 11.45 -6.10 -2.03
C ASN A 8 11.09 -5.07 -3.11
N THR A 9 12.11 -4.55 -3.79
CA THR A 9 11.97 -3.52 -4.83
C THR A 9 11.48 -4.06 -6.17
N ALA A 10 11.51 -5.38 -6.39
CA ALA A 10 10.87 -5.98 -7.57
C ALA A 10 9.34 -6.00 -7.42
N THR A 11 8.85 -6.41 -6.25
CA THR A 11 7.39 -6.43 -5.95
C THR A 11 6.84 -5.04 -5.63
N PHE A 12 7.61 -4.18 -4.95
CA PHE A 12 7.20 -2.83 -4.56
C PHE A 12 8.17 -1.77 -5.10
N PRO A 13 8.24 -1.59 -6.43
CA PRO A 13 9.20 -0.68 -7.06
C PRO A 13 8.93 0.79 -6.72
N SER A 14 9.93 1.65 -6.96
CA SER A 14 9.72 3.08 -7.08
C SER A 14 9.17 3.45 -8.47
N PHE A 15 8.59 4.64 -8.60
CA PHE A 15 7.91 5.06 -9.83
C PHE A 15 8.85 5.08 -11.04
N ILE A 16 10.14 5.39 -10.86
CA ILE A 16 11.07 5.45 -11.99
C ILE A 16 11.41 4.04 -12.54
N SER A 17 11.22 3.01 -11.72
CA SER A 17 11.65 1.64 -11.99
C SER A 17 10.52 0.74 -12.50
N ILE A 18 9.27 1.22 -12.52
CA ILE A 18 8.16 0.46 -13.12
C ILE A 18 8.30 0.41 -14.65
N PRO A 19 7.78 -0.65 -15.31
CA PRO A 19 7.79 -0.74 -16.76
C PRO A 19 7.06 0.42 -17.43
N GLU A 20 7.55 0.88 -18.58
CA GLU A 20 6.82 1.83 -19.42
C GLU A 20 5.67 1.15 -20.17
N LEU A 21 4.65 1.92 -20.52
CA LEU A 21 3.67 1.50 -21.51
C LEU A 21 4.36 1.46 -22.88
N ILE A 22 4.50 0.25 -23.43
CA ILE A 22 4.96 0.06 -24.80
C ILE A 22 3.78 0.33 -25.72
N ALA A 23 3.97 1.19 -26.73
CA ALA A 23 2.90 1.64 -27.64
C ALA A 23 2.27 0.51 -28.48
N SER A 24 2.90 -0.67 -28.54
CA SER A 24 2.39 -1.87 -29.20
C SER A 24 3.02 -3.12 -28.54
N PRO A 25 2.28 -4.23 -28.36
CA PRO A 25 2.92 -5.52 -28.15
C PRO A 25 3.84 -5.81 -29.36
N PRO A 26 5.03 -6.42 -29.18
CA PRO A 26 5.76 -6.94 -30.33
C PRO A 26 4.83 -7.92 -31.08
N LEU A 27 4.81 -7.82 -32.41
CA LEU A 27 4.16 -8.80 -33.26
C LEU A 27 4.79 -10.16 -32.92
N VAL A 28 4.06 -11.00 -32.18
CA VAL A 28 4.44 -12.38 -31.94
C VAL A 28 4.24 -13.13 -33.25
N GLU A 29 5.30 -13.24 -34.05
CA GLU A 29 5.39 -14.30 -35.05
C GLU A 29 5.52 -15.63 -34.29
N ASP A 30 4.60 -16.55 -34.60
CA ASP A 30 4.51 -17.93 -34.11
C ASP A 30 4.12 -18.12 -32.62
N GLY A 31 2.79 -18.14 -32.40
CA GLY A 31 2.12 -19.40 -32.05
C GLY A 31 2.48 -20.09 -30.72
N LYS A 32 3.05 -19.39 -29.75
CA LYS A 32 3.01 -19.81 -28.34
C LYS A 32 2.54 -18.63 -27.50
N ASP A 33 1.42 -18.84 -26.82
CA ASP A 33 0.94 -17.97 -25.75
C ASP A 33 1.99 -17.88 -24.64
N ALA A 34 3.02 -17.04 -24.84
CA ALA A 34 3.88 -16.55 -23.80
C ALA A 34 3.18 -15.34 -23.17
N ALA A 35 2.01 -15.58 -22.55
CA ALA A 35 1.63 -14.77 -21.42
C ALA A 35 2.70 -15.07 -20.36
N ALA A 36 3.83 -14.37 -20.43
CA ALA A 36 4.85 -14.44 -19.41
C ALA A 36 4.12 -14.25 -18.08
N GLU A 37 4.32 -15.16 -17.14
CA GLU A 37 3.94 -14.96 -15.75
C GLU A 37 4.80 -13.81 -15.23
N GLU A 38 4.42 -12.58 -15.60
CA GLU A 38 4.99 -11.37 -15.02
C GLU A 38 4.64 -11.41 -13.54
N ASP A 39 5.66 -11.49 -12.68
CA ASP A 39 5.50 -11.37 -11.23
C ASP A 39 4.60 -10.16 -10.91
N ASP A 40 3.62 -10.32 -10.03
CA ASP A 40 2.76 -9.20 -9.64
C ASP A 40 3.58 -8.13 -8.89
N TRP A 41 3.66 -6.90 -9.43
CA TRP A 41 4.20 -5.73 -8.73
C TRP A 41 3.10 -4.74 -8.33
N PHE A 42 3.38 -3.95 -7.30
CA PHE A 42 2.47 -2.96 -6.74
C PHE A 42 3.22 -1.65 -6.51
N LEU A 43 2.89 -0.62 -7.28
CA LEU A 43 3.41 0.71 -7.01
C LEU A 43 2.67 1.29 -5.79
N LEU A 44 3.43 1.64 -4.75
CA LEU A 44 2.90 2.31 -3.58
C LEU A 44 3.12 3.82 -3.72
N GLY A 45 2.08 4.61 -3.42
CA GLY A 45 2.17 6.07 -3.45
C GLY A 45 1.38 6.70 -2.31
N GLN A 46 2.00 7.58 -1.53
CA GLN A 46 1.28 8.40 -0.55
C GLN A 46 0.61 9.57 -1.27
N VAL A 47 -0.71 9.70 -1.12
CA VAL A 47 -1.49 10.82 -1.65
C VAL A 47 -1.03 12.11 -0.98
N ARG A 48 -0.49 13.03 -1.80
CA ARG A 48 0.02 14.32 -1.34
C ARG A 48 -0.95 15.45 -1.65
N ASP A 49 -1.36 15.56 -2.92
CA ASP A 49 -2.21 16.63 -3.43
C ASP A 49 -3.17 16.13 -4.51
N PHE A 50 -4.19 16.94 -4.80
CA PHE A 50 -5.17 16.72 -5.86
C PHE A 50 -5.06 17.88 -6.85
N MET A 51 -4.83 17.59 -8.12
CA MET A 51 -4.66 18.59 -9.17
C MET A 51 -5.61 18.31 -10.34
N THR A 52 -6.88 18.69 -10.22
CA THR A 52 -7.86 18.46 -11.28
C THR A 52 -7.97 19.71 -12.16
N ILE A 53 -7.38 19.67 -13.36
CA ILE A 53 -7.55 20.74 -14.37
C ILE A 53 -8.44 20.22 -15.51
N THR A 54 -7.96 19.22 -16.27
CA THR A 54 -8.71 18.61 -17.38
C THR A 54 -9.20 17.19 -17.05
N MET A 55 -8.40 16.46 -16.27
CA MET A 55 -8.71 15.12 -15.78
C MET A 55 -8.46 15.05 -14.27
N PRO A 56 -9.24 14.25 -13.51
CA PRO A 56 -8.95 14.01 -12.11
C PRO A 56 -7.53 13.46 -11.96
N THR A 57 -6.69 14.18 -11.24
CA THR A 57 -5.28 13.79 -11.03
C THR A 57 -4.93 13.86 -9.55
N ILE A 58 -4.24 12.84 -9.08
CA ILE A 58 -3.64 12.79 -7.75
C ILE A 58 -2.13 12.91 -7.91
N ILE A 59 -1.49 13.72 -7.09
CA ILE A 59 -0.03 13.75 -6.93
C ILE A 59 0.33 12.85 -5.75
N LEU A 60 1.18 11.86 -5.98
CA LEU A 60 1.63 10.91 -4.97
C LEU A 60 3.15 10.96 -4.80
N LEU A 61 3.62 10.52 -3.63
CA LEU A 61 5.03 10.28 -3.35
C LEU A 61 5.28 8.77 -3.26
N ASP A 62 6.22 8.24 -4.03
CA ASP A 62 6.61 6.84 -3.96
C ASP A 62 7.52 6.54 -2.76
N ARG A 63 8.06 5.31 -2.70
CA ARG A 63 8.97 4.85 -1.64
C ARG A 63 10.28 5.66 -1.53
N ASP A 64 10.71 6.30 -2.61
CA ASP A 64 11.92 7.13 -2.66
C ASP A 64 11.58 8.62 -2.42
N ASN A 65 10.34 8.93 -2.00
CA ASN A 65 9.77 10.27 -1.94
C ASN A 65 9.77 10.99 -3.29
N SER A 66 9.83 10.25 -4.41
CA SER A 66 9.71 10.83 -5.74
C SER A 66 8.24 11.14 -6.06
N PRO A 67 7.91 12.38 -6.46
CA PRO A 67 6.56 12.70 -6.87
C PRO A 67 6.22 12.10 -8.23
N PHE A 68 4.99 11.61 -8.37
CA PHE A 68 4.42 11.18 -9.64
C PHE A 68 2.92 11.48 -9.69
N ALA A 69 2.38 11.60 -10.91
CA ALA A 69 0.97 11.83 -11.14
C ALA A 69 0.23 10.51 -11.42
N LEU A 70 -0.92 10.33 -10.79
CA LEU A 70 -1.91 9.31 -11.11
C LEU A 70 -3.12 9.99 -11.75
N ILE A 71 -3.30 9.78 -13.05
CA ILE A 71 -4.33 10.41 -13.87
C ILE A 71 -5.47 9.43 -14.09
N PHE A 72 -6.71 9.87 -13.87
CA PHE A 72 -7.90 9.06 -14.08
C PHE A 72 -8.56 9.46 -15.42
N GLU A 73 -8.46 8.58 -16.41
CA GLU A 73 -8.91 8.82 -17.77
C GLU A 73 -10.40 8.51 -17.94
N GLY A 74 -11.05 9.14 -18.91
CA GLY A 74 -12.47 8.93 -19.22
C GLY A 74 -13.46 9.55 -18.22
N TYR A 75 -12.96 10.32 -17.25
CA TYR A 75 -13.78 11.17 -16.38
C TYR A 75 -13.83 12.59 -16.96
N GLY A 76 -15.05 13.10 -17.21
CA GLY A 76 -15.28 14.46 -17.71
C GLY A 76 -15.30 15.50 -16.59
N ALA A 77 -15.93 16.65 -16.85
CA ALA A 77 -16.02 17.77 -15.92
C ALA A 77 -16.68 17.44 -14.56
N GLU A 78 -17.46 16.35 -14.48
CA GLU A 78 -18.03 15.84 -13.22
C GLU A 78 -16.96 15.42 -12.20
N GLY A 79 -15.73 15.18 -12.65
CA GLY A 79 -14.60 14.82 -11.81
C GLY A 79 -14.72 13.41 -11.20
N LEU A 80 -13.92 13.14 -10.17
CA LEU A 80 -13.95 11.87 -9.45
C LEU A 80 -13.93 12.14 -7.93
N PRO A 81 -14.93 11.65 -7.15
CA PRO A 81 -14.98 11.91 -5.72
C PRO A 81 -14.02 10.98 -4.95
N PHE A 82 -12.71 11.27 -5.03
CA PHE A 82 -11.62 10.47 -4.46
C PHE A 82 -11.86 10.03 -3.01
N SER A 83 -12.45 10.91 -2.19
CA SER A 83 -12.73 10.65 -0.78
C SER A 83 -13.69 9.48 -0.55
N LYS A 84 -14.63 9.23 -1.47
CA LYS A 84 -15.56 8.09 -1.42
C LYS A 84 -14.85 6.75 -1.68
N PHE A 85 -13.70 6.79 -2.35
CA PHE A 85 -12.84 5.64 -2.63
C PHE A 85 -11.68 5.51 -1.64
N GLY A 86 -11.68 6.30 -0.56
CA GLY A 86 -10.62 6.28 0.44
C GLY A 86 -9.35 7.05 0.06
N LEU A 87 -9.21 7.52 -1.18
CA LEU A 87 -8.09 8.32 -1.65
C LEU A 87 -8.17 9.74 -1.04
N LYS A 88 -7.39 9.97 0.01
CA LYS A 88 -7.35 11.23 0.79
C LYS A 88 -5.90 11.60 1.07
N LYS A 89 -5.62 12.89 1.31
CA LYS A 89 -4.26 13.31 1.71
C LYS A 89 -3.76 12.46 2.89
N GLY A 90 -2.54 11.95 2.77
CA GLY A 90 -1.90 11.11 3.77
C GLY A 90 -2.23 9.61 3.70
N THR A 91 -3.15 9.15 2.84
CA THR A 91 -3.35 7.71 2.61
C THR A 91 -2.37 7.16 1.57
N THR A 92 -2.05 5.87 1.64
CA THR A 92 -1.24 5.19 0.64
C THR A 92 -2.13 4.48 -0.38
N ALA A 93 -2.02 4.85 -1.64
CA ALA A 93 -2.57 4.09 -2.76
C ALA A 93 -1.67 2.90 -3.08
N VAL A 94 -2.29 1.77 -3.40
CA VAL A 94 -1.66 0.56 -3.91
C VAL A 94 -2.16 0.38 -5.34
N ILE A 95 -1.24 0.46 -6.31
CA ILE A 95 -1.56 0.45 -7.74
C ILE A 95 -0.97 -0.85 -8.32
N PRO A 96 -1.79 -1.91 -8.49
CA PRO A 96 -1.32 -3.17 -9.05
C PRO A 96 -0.87 -3.00 -10.49
N ARG A 97 0.25 -3.60 -10.85
CA ARG A 97 0.81 -3.63 -12.21
C ARG A 97 0.86 -2.25 -12.87
N ALA A 98 1.19 -1.23 -12.09
CA ALA A 98 1.33 0.13 -12.58
C ALA A 98 2.35 0.18 -13.71
N ARG A 99 2.00 0.83 -14.82
CA ARG A 99 2.90 1.13 -15.92
C ARG A 99 3.04 2.63 -16.08
N ARG A 100 4.23 3.06 -16.49
CA ARG A 100 4.56 4.46 -16.69
C ARG A 100 4.25 4.87 -18.12
N THR A 101 3.38 5.85 -18.29
CA THR A 101 3.20 6.54 -19.56
C THR A 101 4.38 7.47 -19.78
N PRO A 102 5.22 7.26 -20.81
CA PRO A 102 6.35 8.14 -21.07
C PRO A 102 5.86 9.52 -21.52
N GLN A 103 6.62 10.56 -21.16
CA GLN A 103 6.35 11.93 -21.59
C GLN A 103 7.67 12.62 -21.90
N GLN A 104 7.81 13.16 -23.12
CA GLN A 104 9.05 13.77 -23.58
C GLN A 104 9.55 14.87 -22.62
N GLY A 105 10.79 14.74 -22.17
CA GLY A 105 11.42 15.70 -21.24
C GLY A 105 10.85 15.71 -19.82
N LYS A 106 9.96 14.78 -19.47
CA LYS A 106 9.39 14.64 -18.12
C LYS A 106 9.50 13.19 -17.65
N ARG A 107 9.24 12.97 -16.36
CA ARG A 107 9.30 11.63 -15.75
C ARG A 107 8.10 10.73 -16.12
N GLY A 108 7.13 11.21 -16.89
CA GLY A 108 5.90 10.47 -17.19
C GLY A 108 4.87 10.49 -16.06
N PHE A 109 3.83 9.65 -16.18
CA PHE A 109 2.75 9.49 -15.20
C PHE A 109 2.20 8.06 -15.21
N VAL A 110 1.31 7.74 -14.27
CA VAL A 110 0.49 6.52 -14.31
C VAL A 110 -0.93 6.91 -14.68
N SER A 111 -1.55 6.20 -15.62
CA SER A 111 -2.98 6.38 -15.94
C SER A 111 -3.83 5.23 -15.40
N VAL A 112 -5.07 5.55 -15.05
CA VAL A 112 -6.11 4.60 -14.65
C VAL A 112 -7.34 4.85 -15.50
N GLU A 113 -7.69 3.87 -16.33
CA GLU A 113 -8.88 3.94 -17.18
C GLU A 113 -10.18 3.99 -16.36
N LYS A 114 -11.23 4.57 -16.96
CA LYS A 114 -12.58 4.53 -16.40
C LYS A 114 -13.01 3.08 -16.16
N GLY A 115 -13.52 2.79 -14.97
CA GLY A 115 -13.91 1.44 -14.56
C GLY A 115 -12.79 0.63 -13.87
N LYS A 116 -11.52 1.05 -13.95
CA LYS A 116 -10.38 0.41 -13.27
C LYS A 116 -10.05 1.01 -11.90
N LEU A 117 -10.83 1.98 -11.44
CA LEU A 117 -10.64 2.60 -10.12
C LEU A 117 -10.72 1.60 -8.96
N ALA A 118 -11.58 0.58 -9.06
CA ALA A 118 -11.74 -0.45 -8.02
C ALA A 118 -10.50 -1.35 -7.86
N ASP A 119 -9.60 -1.36 -8.85
CA ASP A 119 -8.34 -2.11 -8.80
C ASP A 119 -7.31 -1.37 -7.92
N ILE A 120 -7.45 -0.06 -7.76
CA ILE A 120 -6.63 0.74 -6.84
C ILE A 120 -7.08 0.46 -5.41
N LYS A 121 -6.19 -0.11 -4.60
CA LYS A 121 -6.45 -0.32 -3.17
C LYS A 121 -5.88 0.83 -2.35
N VAL A 122 -6.41 1.00 -1.14
CA VAL A 122 -5.98 2.08 -0.25
C VAL A 122 -5.65 1.53 1.13
N ILE A 123 -4.47 1.91 1.62
CA ILE A 123 -4.05 1.69 3.00
C ILE A 123 -4.24 3.02 3.76
N PRO A 124 -5.04 3.05 4.84
CA PRO A 124 -5.41 4.28 5.55
C PRO A 124 -4.31 4.76 6.51
N GLY A 125 -3.16 5.11 5.95
CA GLY A 125 -2.01 5.68 6.68
C GLY A 125 -0.94 6.18 5.72
N GLU A 126 -0.01 6.99 6.23
CA GLU A 126 1.11 7.52 5.46
C GLU A 126 2.09 6.40 5.09
N LEU A 127 2.73 6.50 3.92
CA LEU A 127 3.56 5.42 3.38
C LEU A 127 4.67 5.03 4.37
N LYS A 128 5.35 6.02 4.97
CA LYS A 128 6.37 5.75 6.00
C LYS A 128 5.85 4.90 7.16
N ARG A 129 4.63 5.17 7.64
CA ARG A 129 4.00 4.42 8.73
C ARG A 129 3.56 3.03 8.28
N VAL A 130 3.04 2.89 7.06
CA VAL A 130 2.67 1.60 6.45
C VAL A 130 3.88 0.66 6.38
N LEU A 131 5.02 1.19 5.92
CA LEU A 131 6.28 0.44 5.87
C LEU A 131 6.74 0.02 7.26
N GLY A 132 6.81 0.97 8.21
CA GLY A 132 7.27 0.70 9.58
C GLY A 132 6.40 -0.31 10.36
N VAL A 133 5.07 -0.24 10.21
CA VAL A 133 4.16 -1.23 10.84
C VAL A 133 4.45 -2.64 10.34
N THR A 134 4.73 -2.80 9.05
CA THR A 134 4.99 -4.11 8.45
C THR A 134 6.34 -4.68 8.90
N GLU A 135 7.36 -3.83 8.98
CA GLU A 135 8.67 -4.18 9.53
C GLU A 135 8.57 -4.67 10.98
N VAL A 136 7.87 -3.91 11.84
CA VAL A 136 7.64 -4.30 13.26
C VAL A 136 6.94 -5.66 13.34
N LEU A 137 5.92 -5.91 12.51
CA LEU A 137 5.22 -7.19 12.51
C LEU A 137 6.07 -8.35 11.97
N LYS A 138 6.96 -8.10 11.00
CA LYS A 138 7.90 -9.10 10.48
C LYS A 138 8.90 -9.53 11.55
N LEU A 139 9.52 -8.58 12.24
CA LEU A 139 10.44 -8.85 13.35
C LEU A 139 9.78 -9.70 14.45
N ARG A 140 8.50 -9.47 14.72
CA ARG A 140 7.72 -10.26 15.69
C ARG A 140 7.43 -11.69 15.22
N LYS A 141 7.38 -11.92 13.91
CA LYS A 141 7.04 -13.22 13.31
C LYS A 141 8.27 -14.07 12.97
N SER A 142 9.42 -13.47 12.66
CA SER A 142 10.63 -14.21 12.27
C SER A 142 11.31 -14.92 13.45
N GLY A 143 11.06 -14.50 14.69
CA GLY A 143 11.76 -15.06 15.86
C GLY A 143 13.26 -14.74 15.89
N GLU A 144 13.78 -14.00 14.89
CA GLU A 144 15.13 -13.45 14.84
C GLU A 144 15.21 -12.25 15.81
N GLY A 145 15.23 -12.61 17.09
CA GLY A 145 15.29 -11.71 18.24
C GLY A 145 15.36 -12.49 19.56
N GLY A 146 15.75 -13.76 19.51
CA GLY A 146 15.64 -14.69 20.63
C GLY A 146 14.19 -15.08 20.93
N SER A 147 14.01 -16.19 21.65
CA SER A 147 12.69 -16.70 22.02
C SER A 147 11.89 -15.72 22.89
N TRP A 148 11.01 -14.91 22.32
CA TRP A 148 10.10 -14.07 23.10
C TRP A 148 8.66 -14.17 22.60
N GLU A 149 7.83 -14.87 23.38
CA GLU A 149 6.37 -14.69 23.41
C GLU A 149 6.04 -13.20 23.21
N MET A 150 5.27 -12.88 22.16
CA MET A 150 4.81 -11.51 21.91
C MET A 150 4.17 -10.95 23.18
N GLY A 151 4.91 -10.07 23.86
CA GLY A 151 4.46 -9.38 25.04
C GLY A 151 3.29 -8.44 24.72
N CYS A 152 2.76 -7.80 25.75
CA CYS A 152 1.74 -6.79 25.60
C CYS A 152 2.24 -5.67 24.68
N GLU A 153 1.45 -5.28 23.67
CA GLU A 153 1.79 -4.21 22.73
C GLU A 153 2.14 -2.88 23.42
N THR A 154 1.55 -2.64 24.60
CA THR A 154 1.63 -1.36 25.28
C THR A 154 2.69 -1.30 26.37
N CYS A 155 2.89 -2.38 27.13
CA CYS A 155 3.84 -2.40 28.24
C CYS A 155 5.00 -3.38 28.05
N GLY A 156 4.99 -4.20 26.99
CA GLY A 156 6.03 -5.19 26.70
C GLY A 156 6.01 -6.43 27.61
N GLU A 157 5.28 -6.42 28.72
CA GLU A 157 5.24 -7.54 29.65
C GLU A 157 4.72 -8.81 28.98
N LYS A 158 5.35 -9.95 29.32
CA LYS A 158 4.88 -11.29 28.96
C LYS A 158 4.03 -11.85 30.09
N LYS A 159 2.76 -12.07 29.81
CA LYS A 159 1.76 -12.61 30.75
C LYS A 159 0.95 -13.67 30.03
N GLY A 160 0.57 -14.74 30.73
CA GLY A 160 -0.38 -15.71 30.21
C GLY A 160 -1.76 -15.07 29.96
N GLY A 161 -2.52 -15.63 29.01
CA GLY A 161 -3.92 -15.22 28.78
C GLY A 161 -4.14 -13.87 28.09
N MET A 162 -3.14 -13.34 27.37
CA MET A 162 -3.30 -12.09 26.63
C MET A 162 -4.41 -12.14 25.59
N LYS A 163 -5.10 -11.02 25.43
CA LYS A 163 -6.18 -10.85 24.45
C LYS A 163 -5.65 -10.20 23.19
N LYS A 164 -5.96 -10.80 22.04
CA LYS A 164 -5.68 -10.19 20.73
C LYS A 164 -6.55 -8.96 20.52
N CYS A 165 -6.02 -7.97 19.80
CA CYS A 165 -6.86 -6.92 19.23
C CYS A 165 -7.89 -7.56 18.30
N THR A 166 -9.19 -7.34 18.54
CA THR A 166 -10.27 -7.89 17.70
C THR A 166 -10.37 -7.20 16.34
N GLY A 167 -9.73 -6.05 16.17
CA GLY A 167 -9.76 -5.30 14.91
C GLY A 167 -8.76 -5.82 13.87
N CYS A 168 -7.48 -5.97 14.27
CA CYS A 168 -6.42 -6.38 13.36
C CYS A 168 -5.84 -7.78 13.65
N GLU A 169 -6.09 -8.34 14.83
CA GLU A 169 -5.64 -9.67 15.28
C GLU A 169 -4.12 -9.93 15.34
N GLU A 170 -3.28 -8.94 15.00
CA GLU A 170 -1.83 -9.09 14.97
C GLU A 170 -1.13 -8.73 16.29
N VAL A 171 -1.77 -7.94 17.16
CA VAL A 171 -1.20 -7.50 18.44
C VAL A 171 -1.99 -8.04 19.62
N LYS A 172 -1.35 -8.13 20.78
CA LYS A 172 -1.93 -8.67 22.02
C LYS A 172 -1.77 -7.70 23.18
N TYR A 173 -2.70 -7.75 24.12
CA TYR A 173 -2.68 -6.94 25.34
C TYR A 173 -2.85 -7.82 26.57
N CYS A 174 -2.14 -7.50 27.65
CA CYS A 174 -2.31 -8.18 28.94
C CYS A 174 -3.59 -7.76 29.66
N SER A 175 -4.17 -6.60 29.34
CA SER A 175 -5.37 -6.07 29.98
C SER A 175 -6.15 -5.11 29.09
N LYS A 176 -7.40 -4.79 29.47
CA LYS A 176 -8.22 -3.79 28.77
C LYS A 176 -7.63 -2.38 28.88
N GLU A 177 -6.99 -2.08 30.00
CA GLU A 177 -6.33 -0.80 30.27
C GLU A 177 -5.13 -0.62 29.34
N CYS A 178 -4.31 -1.67 29.18
CA CYS A 178 -3.24 -1.66 28.18
C CYS A 178 -3.79 -1.51 26.76
N GLN A 179 -4.88 -2.20 26.41
CA GLN A 179 -5.51 -2.02 25.10
C GLN A 179 -5.98 -0.59 24.87
N ALA A 180 -6.62 0.03 25.86
CA ALA A 180 -7.11 1.41 25.77
C ALA A 180 -5.94 2.42 25.64
N LYS A 181 -4.89 2.26 26.43
CA LYS A 181 -3.66 3.07 26.33
C LYS A 181 -2.96 2.86 24.99
N GLY A 182 -2.85 1.62 24.53
CA GLY A 182 -2.35 1.27 23.21
C GLY A 182 -3.11 1.97 22.09
N TRP A 183 -4.44 1.99 22.21
CA TRP A 183 -5.35 2.59 21.24
C TRP A 183 -5.26 4.12 21.18
N ASN A 184 -5.30 4.78 22.34
CA ASN A 184 -5.39 6.24 22.42
C ASN A 184 -4.02 6.93 22.36
N ASP A 185 -3.01 6.35 23.01
CA ASP A 185 -1.76 7.07 23.31
C ASP A 185 -0.57 6.53 22.50
N ALA A 186 -0.53 5.21 22.26
CA ALA A 186 0.58 4.56 21.53
C ALA A 186 0.31 4.39 20.03
N GLY A 187 -0.75 5.01 19.50
CA GLY A 187 -1.01 5.08 18.07
C GLY A 187 -1.63 3.83 17.43
N HIS A 188 -1.95 2.78 18.20
CA HIS A 188 -2.50 1.55 17.65
C HIS A 188 -3.81 1.76 16.87
N LYS A 189 -4.58 2.80 17.16
CA LYS A 189 -5.80 3.13 16.37
C LYS A 189 -5.51 3.30 14.88
N VAL A 190 -4.39 3.90 14.52
CA VAL A 190 -3.97 4.06 13.12
C VAL A 190 -3.37 2.76 12.60
N ASP A 191 -2.47 2.14 13.37
CA ASP A 191 -1.80 0.90 12.97
C ASP A 191 -2.79 -0.25 12.78
N CYS A 192 -3.81 -0.36 13.62
CA CYS A 192 -4.88 -1.34 13.50
C CYS A 192 -5.57 -1.28 12.12
N LYS A 193 -5.84 -0.06 11.62
CA LYS A 193 -6.45 0.13 10.28
C LYS A 193 -5.49 -0.22 9.16
N ILE A 194 -4.21 0.15 9.31
CA ILE A 194 -3.15 -0.21 8.35
C ILE A 194 -3.01 -1.73 8.25
N ILE A 195 -2.87 -2.40 9.39
CA ILE A 195 -2.70 -3.85 9.48
C ILE A 195 -3.91 -4.57 8.88
N LYS A 196 -5.12 -4.13 9.22
CA LYS A 196 -6.35 -4.67 8.65
C LYS A 196 -6.38 -4.53 7.12
N ALA A 197 -6.07 -3.33 6.59
CA ALA A 197 -6.03 -3.11 5.15
C ALA A 197 -4.97 -3.98 4.44
N ILE A 198 -3.76 -4.11 5.01
CA ILE A 198 -2.71 -4.99 4.46
C ILE A 198 -3.22 -6.43 4.38
N ARG A 199 -3.89 -6.93 5.42
CA ARG A 199 -4.48 -8.28 5.42
C ARG A 199 -5.61 -8.42 4.40
N GLU A 200 -6.44 -7.41 4.21
CA GLU A 200 -7.50 -7.45 3.20
C GLU A 200 -6.95 -7.45 1.77
N ILE A 201 -5.82 -6.77 1.53
CA ILE A 201 -5.20 -6.67 0.19
C ILE A 201 -4.40 -7.94 -0.14
N TRP A 202 -3.59 -8.45 0.80
CA TRP A 202 -2.63 -9.55 0.55
C TRP A 202 -2.84 -10.82 1.37
N GLY A 203 -3.75 -10.84 2.35
CA GLY A 203 -3.95 -11.95 3.28
C GLY A 203 -4.86 -13.08 2.76
N LYS A 204 -4.76 -13.43 1.48
CA LYS A 204 -5.39 -14.66 0.96
C LYS A 204 -4.57 -15.90 1.32
#